data_AF-A0A814AYD1-F1
#
_entry.id   AF-A0A814AYD1-F1
#
_cell.length_a   1.000
_cell.length_b   1.000
_cell.length_c   1.000
_cell.angle_alpha   90.00
_cell.angle_beta   90.00
_cell.angle_gamma   90.00
#
_symmetry.space_group_name_H-M   'P 1'
#
loop_
_entity.id
_entity.type
_entity.pdbx_description
1 polymer ?
#
loop_
_entity_poly.entity_id
_entity_poly.type
_entity_poly.pdbx_seq_one_letter_code
_entity_poly.pdbx_strand_id
1 'polypeptide(L)'
;GLSILLSGLKPANIAVHGGGIYASPSIIYTAHPRYSEIKKIESKGESTFFKDGKYVQFVLQCRVHPDNIIKIAQETIAAHDIIIDPNFNNDVIEWLIDAQGKPMMDFNDPNSTIVCTGLMVRVTDNHPGLLSDSQWWYKSHVCDNPKCCSLGTDLEELQQEKDNEETCNIIYT
;
A
#
# COMPACT_ATOMS: atom_id res chain seq x y z
N GLY A 1 3.39 -3.19 -10.89
CA GLY A 1 4.55 -3.88 -10.32
C GLY A 1 5.80 -3.70 -11.16
N LEU A 2 6.07 -4.63 -12.09
CA LEU A 2 7.36 -4.71 -12.81
C LEU A 2 7.77 -3.43 -13.56
N SER A 3 6.82 -2.74 -14.19
CA SER A 3 7.10 -1.47 -14.89
C SER A 3 7.63 -0.38 -13.95
N ILE A 4 7.24 -0.34 -12.68
CA ILE A 4 7.72 0.68 -11.72
C ILE A 4 9.17 0.39 -11.32
N LEU A 5 9.51 -0.88 -11.09
CA LEU A 5 10.89 -1.27 -10.78
C LEU A 5 11.85 -0.95 -11.93
N LEU A 6 11.38 -1.05 -13.18
CA LEU A 6 12.20 -0.83 -14.37
C LEU A 6 12.18 0.62 -14.88
N SER A 7 11.11 1.38 -14.61
CA SER A 7 10.91 2.71 -15.20
C SER A 7 10.88 3.83 -14.16
N GLY A 8 10.76 3.52 -12.87
CA GLY A 8 10.63 4.51 -11.81
C GLY A 8 9.17 4.91 -11.50
N LEU A 9 9.00 6.02 -10.78
CA LEU A 9 7.70 6.48 -10.27
C LEU A 9 7.14 7.64 -11.08
N LYS A 10 5.85 7.60 -11.37
CA LYS A 10 5.14 8.73 -11.97
C LYS A 10 4.45 9.56 -10.88
N PRO A 11 4.36 10.90 -11.04
CA PRO A 11 3.52 11.73 -10.19
C PRO A 11 2.08 11.20 -10.10
N ALA A 12 1.47 11.33 -8.93
CA ALA A 12 0.11 10.87 -8.71
C ALA A 12 -0.88 11.66 -9.59
N ASN A 13 -1.77 10.94 -10.29
CA ASN A 13 -2.84 11.56 -11.09
C ASN A 13 -3.92 12.19 -10.20
N ILE A 14 -4.16 11.62 -9.01
CA ILE A 14 -5.09 12.14 -8.00
C ILE A 14 -4.25 12.63 -6.83
N ALA A 15 -4.30 13.94 -6.58
CA ALA A 15 -3.30 14.66 -5.80
C ALA A 15 -3.96 15.50 -4.70
N VAL A 16 -4.41 14.86 -3.61
CA VAL A 16 -5.09 15.53 -2.49
C VAL A 16 -4.23 16.62 -1.83
N HIS A 17 -2.91 16.41 -1.83
CA HIS A 17 -1.92 17.26 -1.16
C HIS A 17 -1.06 18.08 -2.13
N GLY A 18 -1.28 17.95 -3.44
CA GLY A 18 -0.47 18.56 -4.49
C GLY A 18 0.18 17.54 -5.42
N GLY A 19 0.71 18.01 -6.56
CA GLY A 19 1.37 17.15 -7.53
C GLY A 19 2.75 16.70 -7.05
N GLY A 20 3.04 15.41 -7.16
CA GLY A 20 4.32 14.83 -6.75
C GLY A 20 4.26 13.32 -6.59
N ILE A 21 5.33 12.75 -6.03
CA ILE A 21 5.37 11.34 -5.64
C ILE A 21 4.89 11.22 -4.20
N TYR A 22 3.94 10.32 -3.97
CA TYR A 22 3.45 10.02 -2.63
C TYR A 22 4.23 8.86 -2.03
N ALA A 23 4.68 9.03 -0.80
CA ALA A 23 5.32 8.02 0.01
C ALA A 23 4.76 8.06 1.43
N SER A 24 5.11 7.05 2.23
CA SER A 24 4.78 7.00 3.64
C SER A 24 5.88 6.25 4.38
N PRO A 25 6.19 6.65 5.63
CA PRO A 25 7.09 5.88 6.47
C PRO A 25 6.41 4.64 7.07
N SER A 26 5.08 4.50 6.94
CA SER A 26 4.32 3.38 7.47
C SER A 26 4.09 2.29 6.43
N ILE A 27 4.61 1.09 6.70
CA ILE A 27 4.29 -0.10 5.91
C ILE A 27 2.83 -0.52 6.10
N ILE A 28 2.27 -0.34 7.31
CA ILE A 28 0.88 -0.68 7.61
C ILE A 28 -0.09 0.16 6.77
N TYR A 29 0.17 1.47 6.67
CA TYR A 29 -0.60 2.38 5.84
C TYR A 29 -0.51 2.03 4.35
N THR A 30 0.71 1.85 3.84
CA THR A 30 0.96 1.56 2.42
C THR A 30 0.48 0.18 1.99
N ALA A 31 0.27 -0.73 2.93
CA ALA A 31 -0.30 -2.04 2.65
C ALA A 31 -1.83 -2.02 2.44
N HIS A 32 -2.50 -0.87 2.62
CA HIS A 32 -3.92 -0.72 2.29
C HIS A 32 -4.19 -1.02 0.80
N PRO A 33 -5.30 -1.68 0.42
CA PRO A 33 -5.59 -2.07 -0.97
C PRO A 33 -5.57 -0.91 -1.98
N ARG A 34 -5.81 0.32 -1.52
CA ARG A 34 -5.71 1.53 -2.35
C ARG A 34 -4.30 1.76 -2.90
N TYR A 35 -3.27 1.38 -2.14
CA TYR A 35 -1.87 1.64 -2.44
C TYR A 35 -1.11 0.35 -2.81
N SER A 36 -1.53 -0.78 -2.25
CA SER A 36 -0.97 -2.10 -2.54
C SER A 36 -2.08 -3.09 -2.89
N GLU A 37 -2.30 -3.27 -4.19
CA GLU A 37 -3.25 -4.25 -4.74
C GLU A 37 -3.04 -5.64 -4.12
N ILE A 38 -4.14 -6.26 -3.66
CA ILE A 38 -4.15 -7.63 -3.16
C ILE A 38 -4.29 -8.59 -4.35
N LYS A 39 -3.40 -9.57 -4.46
CA LYS A 39 -3.50 -10.60 -5.51
C LYS A 39 -3.71 -11.96 -4.91
N LYS A 40 -4.74 -12.67 -5.38
CA LYS A 40 -4.93 -14.09 -5.06
C LYS A 40 -3.88 -14.92 -5.81
N ILE A 41 -3.20 -15.79 -5.08
CA ILE A 41 -2.24 -16.75 -5.64
C ILE A 41 -3.07 -17.92 -6.16
N GLU A 42 -3.21 -18.04 -7.48
CA GLU A 42 -3.90 -19.17 -8.08
C GLU A 42 -3.08 -20.46 -7.85
N SER A 43 -3.72 -21.48 -7.28
CA SER A 43 -3.16 -22.81 -7.11
C SER A 43 -3.14 -23.58 -8.45
N LYS A 44 -2.44 -23.05 -9.45
CA LYS A 44 -2.11 -23.83 -10.65
C LYS A 44 -1.02 -24.81 -10.26
N GLY A 45 -1.34 -26.11 -10.41
CA GLY A 45 -0.56 -27.23 -9.92
C GLY A 45 0.96 -27.03 -10.04
N GLU A 46 1.66 -27.35 -8.95
CA GLU A 46 3.11 -27.28 -8.81
C GLU A 46 3.75 -25.89 -8.59
N SER A 47 2.99 -24.83 -8.29
CA SER A 47 3.61 -23.62 -7.72
C SER A 47 4.25 -23.94 -6.36
N THR A 48 5.58 -24.03 -6.32
CA THR A 48 6.36 -24.37 -5.13
C THR A 48 6.77 -23.15 -4.29
N PHE A 49 6.62 -21.93 -4.82
CA PHE A 49 7.23 -20.75 -4.22
C PHE A 49 6.50 -20.30 -2.94
N PHE A 50 5.17 -20.36 -2.93
CA PHE A 50 4.33 -20.05 -1.77
C PHE A 50 3.26 -21.13 -1.59
N LYS A 51 3.68 -22.37 -1.28
CA LYS A 51 2.76 -23.52 -1.21
C LYS A 51 1.55 -23.29 -0.30
N ASP A 52 1.73 -22.50 0.77
CA ASP A 52 0.68 -22.22 1.74
C ASP A 52 0.03 -20.83 1.54
N GLY A 53 0.56 -20.01 0.62
CA GLY A 53 0.12 -18.64 0.39
C GLY A 53 -1.10 -18.57 -0.51
N LYS A 54 -2.14 -17.85 -0.06
CA LYS A 54 -3.34 -17.56 -0.86
C LYS A 54 -3.39 -16.13 -1.37
N TYR A 55 -2.77 -15.18 -0.68
CA TYR A 55 -2.78 -13.77 -1.09
C TYR A 55 -1.37 -13.18 -1.01
N VAL A 56 -1.07 -12.25 -1.93
CA VAL A 56 0.19 -11.51 -1.96
C VAL A 56 -0.03 -10.02 -2.19
N GLN A 57 0.79 -9.22 -1.53
CA GLN A 57 0.88 -7.77 -1.66
C GLN A 57 2.32 -7.31 -1.79
N PHE A 58 2.51 -6.15 -2.44
CA PHE A 58 3.81 -5.62 -2.79
C PHE A 58 3.88 -4.13 -2.46
N VAL A 59 4.87 -3.74 -1.66
CA VAL A 59 5.16 -2.33 -1.36
C VAL A 59 6.61 -2.03 -1.72
N LEU A 60 6.85 -0.91 -2.38
CA LEU A 60 8.20 -0.47 -2.70
C LEU A 60 8.84 0.16 -1.47
N GLN A 61 10.03 -0.33 -1.13
CA GLN A 61 10.86 0.33 -0.14
C GLN A 61 11.73 1.35 -0.85
N CYS A 62 11.58 2.62 -0.47
CA CYS A 62 12.29 3.73 -1.08
C CYS A 62 13.15 4.46 -0.04
N ARG A 63 14.25 5.07 -0.51
CA ARG A 63 14.99 6.10 0.22
C ARG A 63 14.72 7.44 -0.45
N VAL A 64 14.45 8.45 0.37
CA VAL A 64 14.09 9.80 -0.06
C VAL A 64 15.06 10.77 0.57
N HIS A 65 15.60 11.70 -0.23
CA HIS A 65 16.40 12.78 0.34
C HIS A 65 15.49 13.77 1.07
N PRO A 66 15.75 14.11 2.35
CA PRO A 66 14.82 14.87 3.19
C PRO A 66 14.47 16.24 2.60
N ASP A 67 15.44 16.93 2.00
CA ASP A 67 15.21 18.25 1.38
C ASP A 67 14.23 18.26 0.20
N ASN A 68 13.88 17.08 -0.33
CA ASN A 68 12.91 16.95 -1.43
C ASN A 68 11.49 16.58 -0.95
N ILE A 69 11.29 16.44 0.37
CA ILE A 69 9.96 16.29 0.97
C ILE A 69 9.34 17.69 1.06
N ILE A 70 8.38 17.97 0.18
CA ILE A 70 7.73 19.29 0.11
C ILE A 70 6.55 19.41 1.07
N LYS A 71 5.97 18.27 1.49
CA LYS A 71 4.88 18.26 2.46
C LYS A 71 4.84 16.95 3.23
N ILE A 72 4.63 17.06 4.53
CA ILE A 72 4.20 15.97 5.41
C ILE A 72 2.77 16.28 5.82
N ALA A 73 1.86 15.33 5.66
CA ALA A 73 0.44 15.56 5.77
C ALA A 73 -0.33 14.36 6.32
N GLN A 74 -1.61 14.63 6.59
CA GLN A 74 -2.57 13.66 7.04
C GLN A 74 -2.88 12.60 5.98
N GLU A 75 -3.25 11.40 6.43
CA GLU A 75 -3.85 10.34 5.62
C GLU A 75 -5.01 10.83 4.73
N THR A 76 -5.21 10.18 3.58
CA THR A 76 -6.21 10.59 2.57
C THR A 76 -7.30 9.55 2.32
N ILE A 77 -7.42 8.56 3.20
CA ILE A 77 -8.39 7.46 3.17
C ILE A 77 -9.49 7.59 4.23
N ALA A 78 -9.58 8.75 4.90
CA ALA A 78 -10.61 9.08 5.88
C ALA A 78 -10.67 8.06 7.03
N ALA A 79 -9.49 7.74 7.58
CA ALA A 79 -9.30 6.93 8.78
C ALA A 79 -8.82 7.79 9.98
N HIS A 80 -9.04 9.11 9.95
CA HIS A 80 -8.60 10.06 10.98
C HIS A 80 -8.94 9.70 12.43
N ASP A 81 -10.06 9.03 12.69
CA ASP A 81 -10.50 8.65 14.04
C ASP A 81 -9.93 7.31 14.54
N ILE A 82 -9.08 6.64 13.75
CA ILE A 82 -8.49 5.34 14.11
C ILE A 82 -6.98 5.40 14.00
N ILE A 83 -6.27 4.77 14.93
CA ILE A 83 -4.82 4.59 14.84
C ILE A 83 -4.53 3.60 13.70
N ILE A 84 -3.89 4.09 12.63
CA ILE A 84 -3.47 3.27 11.49
C ILE A 84 -2.21 2.47 11.83
N ASP A 85 -1.19 3.15 12.33
CA ASP A 85 0.10 2.58 12.70
C ASP A 85 0.53 3.14 14.06
N PRO A 86 0.81 2.32 15.07
CA PRO A 86 1.17 2.82 16.40
C PRO A 86 2.47 3.62 16.42
N ASN A 87 3.29 3.55 15.37
CA ASN A 87 4.57 4.27 15.29
C ASN A 87 4.46 5.64 14.62
N PHE A 88 3.33 5.94 13.96
CA PHE A 88 3.15 7.17 13.18
C PHE A 88 1.77 7.76 13.42
N ASN A 89 1.71 9.05 13.76
CA ASN A 89 0.44 9.75 13.84
C ASN A 89 -0.16 9.91 12.43
N ASN A 90 -1.49 9.80 12.34
CA ASN A 90 -2.21 9.90 11.07
C ASN A 90 -2.03 11.26 10.37
N ASP A 91 -1.68 12.32 11.10
CA ASP A 91 -1.47 13.69 10.59
C ASP A 91 -0.10 13.89 9.91
N VAL A 92 0.81 12.92 10.01
CA VAL A 92 2.17 12.97 9.43
C VAL A 92 2.56 11.72 8.64
N ILE A 93 1.57 10.91 8.25
CA ILE A 93 1.80 9.59 7.63
C ILE A 93 1.95 9.65 6.11
N GLU A 94 1.51 10.72 5.44
CA GLU A 94 1.68 10.91 4.00
C GLU A 94 2.75 11.95 3.68
N TRP A 95 3.72 11.55 2.86
CA TRP A 95 4.83 12.40 2.43
C TRP A 95 4.71 12.69 0.93
N LEU A 96 4.71 13.96 0.58
CA LEU A 96 4.75 14.42 -0.80
C LEU A 96 6.19 14.79 -1.17
N ILE A 97 6.71 14.15 -2.20
CA ILE A 97 8.07 14.32 -2.70
C ILE A 97 8.00 15.08 -4.02
N ASP A 98 8.85 16.09 -4.16
CA ASP A 98 8.93 16.88 -5.39
C ASP A 98 9.39 16.02 -6.57
N ALA A 99 8.58 16.04 -7.64
CA ALA A 99 8.93 15.42 -8.92
C ALA A 99 9.84 16.32 -9.78
N GLN A 100 10.13 17.55 -9.35
CA GLN A 100 10.99 18.53 -10.01
C GLN A 100 10.57 18.81 -11.46
N GLY A 101 9.25 18.80 -11.71
CA GLY A 101 8.68 18.93 -13.06
C GLY A 101 8.95 17.75 -13.99
N LYS A 102 9.57 16.66 -13.52
CA LYS A 102 9.81 15.44 -14.31
C LYS A 102 8.51 14.65 -14.47
N PRO A 103 8.21 14.11 -15.67
CA PRO A 103 7.04 13.25 -15.88
C PRO A 103 7.19 11.88 -15.22
N MET A 104 8.42 11.51 -14.84
CA MET A 104 8.78 10.24 -14.22
C MET A 104 10.09 10.41 -13.46
N MET A 105 10.14 9.84 -12.25
CA MET A 105 11.30 9.77 -11.38
C MET A 105 12.01 8.45 -11.63
N ASP A 106 13.07 8.47 -12.44
CA ASP A 106 13.89 7.29 -12.70
C ASP A 106 14.69 6.92 -11.44
N PHE A 107 14.62 5.66 -11.03
CA PHE A 107 15.40 5.14 -9.91
C PHE A 107 16.88 4.96 -10.22
N ASN A 108 17.26 4.93 -11.50
CA ASN A 108 18.64 4.79 -11.95
C ASN A 108 19.33 6.14 -12.20
N ASP A 109 18.59 7.26 -12.13
CA ASP A 109 19.17 8.60 -12.23
C ASP A 109 20.02 8.87 -10.97
N PRO A 110 21.35 9.14 -11.10
CA PRO A 110 22.20 9.43 -9.95
C PRO A 110 21.79 10.70 -9.20
N ASN A 111 20.97 11.56 -9.82
CA ASN A 111 20.41 12.77 -9.21
C ASN A 111 18.94 12.58 -8.79
N SER A 112 18.45 11.34 -8.73
CA SER A 112 17.07 11.09 -8.33
C SER A 112 16.86 11.47 -6.86
N THR A 113 15.74 12.13 -6.59
CA THR A 113 15.35 12.54 -5.22
C THR A 113 14.78 11.37 -4.42
N ILE A 114 14.43 10.28 -5.10
CA ILE A 114 13.88 9.05 -4.56
C ILE A 114 14.51 7.85 -5.28
N VAL A 115 14.95 6.86 -4.51
CA VAL A 115 15.52 5.61 -5.04
C VAL A 115 14.77 4.43 -4.44
N CYS A 116 14.34 3.48 -5.26
CA CYS A 116 13.82 2.19 -4.78
C CYS A 116 14.97 1.31 -4.33
N THR A 117 15.02 0.97 -3.05
CA THR A 117 16.07 0.12 -2.47
C THR A 117 15.62 -1.30 -2.22
N GLY A 118 14.32 -1.58 -2.29
CA GLY A 118 13.80 -2.91 -2.04
C GLY A 118 12.33 -3.06 -2.37
N LEU A 119 11.87 -4.29 -2.27
CA LEU A 119 10.47 -4.67 -2.41
C LEU A 119 10.09 -5.42 -1.14
N MET A 120 9.10 -4.90 -0.42
CA MET A 120 8.49 -5.60 0.70
C MET A 120 7.35 -6.45 0.13
N VAL A 121 7.36 -7.74 0.46
CA VAL A 121 6.36 -8.70 -0.01
C VAL A 121 5.65 -9.24 1.22
N ARG A 122 4.32 -9.18 1.22
CA ARG A 122 3.50 -9.81 2.25
C ARG A 122 2.73 -10.95 1.63
N VAL A 123 2.90 -12.16 2.15
CA VAL A 123 2.14 -13.34 1.74
C VAL A 123 1.33 -13.85 2.91
N THR A 124 0.04 -14.11 2.69
CA THR A 124 -0.88 -14.56 3.72
C THR A 124 -1.67 -15.81 3.32
N ASP A 125 -2.07 -16.60 4.32
CA ASP A 125 -2.90 -17.80 4.17
C ASP A 125 -4.38 -17.48 3.89
N ASN A 126 -4.86 -16.31 4.31
CA ASN A 126 -6.21 -15.79 4.09
C ASN A 126 -6.14 -14.31 3.68
N HIS A 127 -7.30 -13.67 3.50
CA HIS A 127 -7.32 -12.28 3.06
C HIS A 127 -6.56 -11.38 4.05
N PRO A 128 -5.63 -10.51 3.59
CA PRO A 128 -4.77 -9.74 4.49
C PRO A 128 -5.53 -8.67 5.30
N GLY A 129 -6.80 -8.40 4.95
CA GLY A 129 -7.70 -7.56 5.74
C GLY A 129 -8.06 -8.15 7.10
N LEU A 130 -7.92 -9.46 7.27
CA LEU A 130 -8.16 -10.15 8.55
C LEU A 130 -6.97 -10.05 9.53
N LEU A 131 -5.80 -9.57 9.09
CA LEU A 131 -4.67 -9.31 10.00
C LEU A 131 -5.04 -8.24 11.04
N SER A 132 -4.48 -8.33 12.25
CA SER A 132 -4.68 -7.34 13.32
C SER A 132 -4.38 -5.91 12.84
N ASP A 133 -3.28 -5.76 12.12
CA ASP A 133 -2.75 -4.47 11.69
C ASP A 133 -3.51 -3.90 10.48
N SER A 134 -4.39 -4.70 9.89
CA SER A 134 -5.27 -4.33 8.79
C SER A 134 -6.71 -4.04 9.25
N GLN A 135 -7.04 -4.25 10.53
CA GLN A 135 -8.42 -4.11 11.03
C GLN A 135 -8.98 -2.69 10.87
N TRP A 136 -8.12 -1.68 10.75
CA TRP A 136 -8.56 -0.31 10.50
C TRP A 136 -9.13 -0.11 9.08
N TRP A 137 -8.85 -1.00 8.12
CA TRP A 137 -9.32 -0.89 6.73
C TRP A 137 -10.85 -0.80 6.65
N TYR A 138 -11.55 -1.60 7.46
CA TYR A 138 -13.02 -1.63 7.56
C TYR A 138 -13.63 -0.31 8.04
N LYS A 139 -12.82 0.56 8.66
CA LYS A 139 -13.27 1.83 9.23
C LYS A 139 -12.86 3.03 8.37
N SER A 140 -12.03 2.82 7.36
CA SER A 140 -11.72 3.87 6.38
C SER A 140 -12.93 4.10 5.46
N HIS A 141 -13.33 5.36 5.21
CA HIS A 141 -14.52 5.69 4.38
C HIS A 141 -14.37 5.38 2.89
N VAL A 142 -13.45 4.49 2.53
CA VAL A 142 -13.50 3.80 1.24
C VAL A 142 -14.70 2.82 1.19
N CYS A 143 -15.56 2.77 2.21
CA CYS A 143 -16.74 1.89 2.27
C CYS A 143 -18.10 2.61 2.12
N ASP A 144 -18.17 3.95 2.12
CA ASP A 144 -19.46 4.68 2.05
C ASP A 144 -20.02 4.83 0.63
N ASN A 145 -19.32 4.29 -0.38
CA ASN A 145 -19.77 4.31 -1.76
C ASN A 145 -19.90 2.86 -2.26
N PRO A 146 -21.10 2.41 -2.69
CA PRO A 146 -21.27 1.08 -3.31
C PRO A 146 -20.45 0.89 -4.60
N LYS A 147 -19.74 1.94 -5.06
CA LYS A 147 -18.77 1.92 -6.16
C LYS A 147 -17.30 1.80 -5.74
N CYS A 148 -16.97 1.49 -4.49
CA CYS A 148 -15.58 1.20 -4.10
C CYS A 148 -15.02 -0.14 -4.62
N CYS A 149 -15.66 -0.67 -5.67
CA CYS A 149 -15.17 -1.69 -6.59
C CYS A 149 -13.84 -1.34 -7.30
N SER A 150 -13.24 -0.16 -7.09
CA SER A 150 -11.93 0.19 -7.67
C SER A 150 -10.73 -0.34 -6.88
N LEU A 151 -10.94 -0.88 -5.68
CA LEU A 151 -9.87 -1.47 -4.85
C LEU A 151 -9.55 -2.94 -5.20
N GLY A 152 -10.29 -3.55 -6.13
CA GLY A 152 -10.11 -4.97 -6.48
C GLY A 152 -10.31 -5.94 -5.29
N THR A 153 -10.94 -5.45 -4.22
CA THR A 153 -11.21 -6.21 -2.99
C THR A 153 -12.72 -6.36 -2.86
N ASP A 154 -13.20 -7.59 -2.78
CA ASP A 154 -14.59 -7.89 -2.45
C ASP A 154 -14.78 -7.70 -0.94
N LEU A 155 -15.31 -6.54 -0.56
CA LEU A 155 -15.56 -6.22 0.84
C LEU A 155 -16.67 -7.09 1.44
N GLU A 156 -17.56 -7.67 0.64
CA GLU A 156 -18.59 -8.59 1.11
C GLU A 156 -17.96 -9.94 1.47
N GLU A 157 -17.10 -10.49 0.61
CA GLU A 157 -16.31 -11.71 0.90
C GLU A 157 -15.49 -11.51 2.18
N LEU A 158 -14.78 -10.39 2.28
CA LEU A 158 -13.94 -10.08 3.44
C LEU A 158 -14.75 -9.85 4.74
N GLN A 159 -15.95 -9.27 4.66
CA GLN A 159 -16.83 -9.11 5.81
C GLN A 159 -17.39 -10.46 6.25
N GLN A 160 -17.74 -11.34 5.30
CA GLN A 160 -18.20 -12.68 5.60
C GLN A 160 -17.11 -13.54 6.28
N GLU A 161 -15.88 -13.51 5.77
CA GLU A 161 -14.74 -14.19 6.41
C GLU A 161 -14.53 -13.68 7.85
N LYS A 162 -14.67 -12.37 8.06
CA LYS A 162 -14.58 -11.77 9.39
C LYS A 162 -15.70 -12.22 10.33
N ASP A 163 -16.95 -12.25 9.86
CA ASP A 163 -18.10 -12.68 10.64
C ASP A 163 -18.02 -14.18 11.02
N ASN A 164 -17.30 -14.97 10.21
CA ASN A 164 -16.99 -16.38 10.49
C ASN A 164 -15.79 -16.57 11.46
N GLU A 165 -15.25 -15.48 12.02
CA GLU A 165 -14.06 -15.48 12.88
C GLU A 165 -12.82 -16.09 12.20
N GLU A 166 -12.71 -15.97 10.87
CA GLU A 166 -11.51 -16.43 10.17
C GLU A 166 -10.28 -15.60 10.61
N THR A 167 -9.15 -16.30 10.73
CA THR A 167 -7.87 -15.69 11.09
C THR A 167 -6.94 -15.68 9.88
N CYS A 168 -5.99 -14.76 9.88
CA CYS A 168 -5.01 -14.63 8.82
C CYS A 168 -3.62 -14.53 9.45
N ASN A 169 -2.69 -15.28 8.88
CA ASN A 169 -1.30 -15.32 9.28
C ASN A 169 -0.42 -14.86 8.12
N ILE A 170 0.65 -14.16 8.48
CA ILE A 170 1.70 -13.86 7.52
C ILE A 170 2.60 -15.09 7.40
N ILE A 171 2.65 -15.65 6.19
CA ILE A 171 3.49 -16.81 5.86
C ILE A 171 4.90 -16.36 5.49
N TYR A 172 5.01 -15.18 4.88
CA TYR A 172 6.28 -14.63 4.41
C TYR A 172 6.27 -13.09 4.44
N THR A 173 7.36 -12.52 4.94
CA THR A 173 7.72 -11.08 4.94
C THR A 173 9.15 -10.90 4.46
#